data_AF-A0A2E7CIA6-F1
#
_entry.id   AF-A0A2E7CIA6-F1
#
_cell.length_a   1.000
_cell.length_b   1.000
_cell.length_c   1.000
_cell.angle_alpha   90.00
_cell.angle_beta   90.00
_cell.angle_gamma   90.00
#
_symmetry.space_group_name_H-M   'P 1'
#
loop_
_entity.id
_entity.type
_entity.pdbx_description
1 polymer ?
#
loop_
_entity_poly.entity_id
_entity_poly.type
_entity_poly.pdbx_seq_one_letter_code
_entity_poly.pdbx_strand_id
1 'polypeptide(L)'
;MFAFGLLISCTPNTQVAVEKDPDEGNIVQDLDGDGYIAAENGGDDCNDNDGSIFPDATEMCDGLDNNCDEQIDEGVTSVYFLDQDGDGFGSPDVSIDACEIPEGYVQNGTDCDDDDDQSYPSAEEVCDGVDNDCNDEIDDGVGTMYFTDADGDGYGNPDLPIVSCSATDGLSTVSTDCDDDNADSFPGAEEICDELDNNCDDQVDEGMTQTFFLDEDSDGYGTSENFVDACSAPIGYVEQSGDCNDFDSQISPEATEICDVQDNNCDGQIDEGEAADGTVWYLDNDSDGYGVESTQQIACGQPQGYSLVFGDCNDNNEELAPDHDELCSDGKDNNCDGQID
;
A
#
# COMPACT_ATOMS: atom_id res chain seq x y z
N MET A 1 53.81 -105.65 3.95
CA MET A 1 53.87 -104.35 3.25
C MET A 1 52.43 -103.99 2.97
N PHE A 2 51.98 -102.81 3.42
CA PHE A 2 50.57 -102.40 3.56
C PHE A 2 49.81 -103.16 4.68
N ALA A 3 48.89 -102.58 5.44
CA ALA A 3 48.22 -101.28 5.41
C ALA A 3 47.78 -100.94 6.85
N PHE A 4 47.77 -99.67 7.27
CA PHE A 4 47.01 -99.25 8.46
C PHE A 4 46.65 -97.76 8.36
N GLY A 5 45.41 -97.45 8.71
CA GLY A 5 44.94 -96.08 8.89
C GLY A 5 43.47 -95.89 8.51
N LEU A 6 42.56 -96.67 9.09
CA LEU A 6 41.13 -96.41 9.01
C LEU A 6 40.73 -95.60 10.25
N LEU A 7 40.59 -94.29 10.11
CA LEU A 7 39.98 -93.41 11.10
C LEU A 7 38.46 -93.48 10.92
N ILE A 8 37.77 -94.07 11.89
CA ILE A 8 36.31 -94.06 12.01
C ILE A 8 35.94 -93.30 13.29
N SER A 9 35.18 -92.22 13.05
CA SER A 9 34.20 -91.53 13.91
C SER A 9 34.57 -91.07 15.33
N CYS A 10 34.50 -89.76 15.55
CA CYS A 10 33.84 -89.19 16.73
C CYS A 10 32.61 -88.41 16.26
N THR A 11 31.42 -88.88 16.63
CA THR A 11 30.22 -88.05 16.80
C THR A 11 30.30 -87.34 18.15
N PRO A 12 29.69 -86.15 18.30
CA PRO A 12 29.81 -85.38 19.53
C PRO A 12 29.02 -86.07 20.64
N ASN A 13 29.67 -86.21 21.79
CA ASN A 13 29.05 -86.70 23.02
C ASN A 13 28.57 -85.46 23.77
N THR A 14 27.34 -85.02 23.49
CA THR A 14 26.62 -84.04 24.31
C THR A 14 26.49 -84.66 25.70
N GLN A 15 27.11 -84.06 26.72
CA GLN A 15 26.95 -84.52 28.09
C GLN A 15 25.75 -83.78 28.67
N VAL A 16 24.60 -84.47 28.71
CA VAL A 16 23.39 -84.07 29.45
C VAL A 16 23.75 -84.00 30.94
N ALA A 17 23.60 -82.84 31.56
CA ALA A 17 23.78 -82.70 33.00
C ALA A 17 22.54 -83.28 33.69
N VAL A 18 22.72 -84.32 34.51
CA VAL A 18 21.64 -84.93 35.28
C VAL A 18 21.79 -84.46 36.72
N GLU A 19 21.15 -83.35 37.06
CA GLU A 19 20.99 -82.92 38.45
C GLU A 19 19.73 -83.58 39.04
N LYS A 20 19.89 -84.33 40.13
CA LYS A 20 18.76 -84.96 40.82
C LYS A 20 18.16 -83.97 41.82
N ASP A 21 16.87 -83.69 41.67
CA ASP A 21 16.07 -83.14 42.77
C ASP A 21 16.13 -84.11 43.98
N PRO A 22 16.51 -83.64 45.19
CA PRO A 22 16.59 -84.49 46.37
C PRO A 22 15.25 -85.05 46.88
N ASP A 23 14.10 -84.48 46.54
CA ASP A 23 12.86 -84.72 47.29
C ASP A 23 11.74 -85.49 46.56
N GLU A 24 11.75 -85.67 45.24
CA GLU A 24 10.68 -86.45 44.56
C GLU A 24 11.14 -87.54 43.58
N GLY A 25 12.45 -87.74 43.37
CA GLY A 25 12.95 -88.85 42.55
C GLY A 25 12.55 -88.80 41.08
N ASN A 26 12.04 -87.66 40.61
CA ASN A 26 11.87 -87.36 39.20
C ASN A 26 13.23 -86.94 38.63
N ILE A 27 13.58 -87.48 37.46
CA ILE A 27 14.80 -87.12 36.72
C ILE A 27 14.53 -85.79 36.02
N VAL A 28 14.94 -84.69 36.65
CA VAL A 28 15.05 -83.38 36.00
C VAL A 28 16.28 -83.42 35.11
N GLN A 29 16.11 -83.18 33.82
CA GLN A 29 17.17 -83.21 32.82
C GLN A 29 17.36 -81.78 32.35
N ASP A 30 18.63 -81.35 32.34
CA ASP A 30 19.14 -80.21 31.59
C ASP A 30 19.69 -80.83 30.28
N LEU A 31 18.89 -80.74 29.22
CA LEU A 31 19.05 -81.52 28.00
C LEU A 31 20.03 -80.86 27.02
N ASP A 32 20.14 -79.53 27.03
CA ASP A 32 21.05 -78.78 26.17
C ASP A 32 22.36 -78.32 26.85
N GLY A 33 22.43 -78.39 28.18
CA GLY A 33 23.62 -78.18 28.99
C GLY A 33 23.92 -76.72 29.33
N ASP A 34 22.92 -75.83 29.36
CA ASP A 34 23.07 -74.43 29.75
C ASP A 34 23.08 -74.19 31.27
N GLY A 35 22.73 -75.21 32.06
CA GLY A 35 22.69 -75.16 33.52
C GLY A 35 21.35 -74.77 34.13
N TYR A 36 20.31 -74.61 33.31
CA TYR A 36 18.92 -74.41 33.73
C TYR A 36 18.09 -75.66 33.48
N ILE A 37 16.89 -75.71 34.04
CA ILE A 37 16.00 -76.87 33.96
C ILE A 37 14.72 -76.43 33.25
N ALA A 38 14.22 -77.27 32.34
CA ALA A 38 12.97 -77.03 31.64
C ALA A 38 11.80 -76.58 32.54
N ALA A 39 11.05 -75.58 32.08
CA ALA A 39 9.88 -75.04 32.77
C ALA A 39 8.79 -76.09 33.07
N GLU A 40 8.59 -77.08 32.21
CA GLU A 40 7.64 -78.19 32.42
C GLU A 40 8.01 -79.10 33.60
N ASN A 41 9.29 -79.08 34.00
CA ASN A 41 9.82 -79.81 35.14
C ASN A 41 10.04 -78.90 36.37
N GLY A 42 9.51 -77.68 36.35
CA GLY A 42 9.55 -76.73 37.47
C GLY A 42 10.83 -75.90 37.58
N GLY A 43 11.64 -75.82 36.52
CA GLY A 43 12.71 -74.83 36.38
C GLY A 43 12.26 -73.58 35.62
N ASP A 44 13.21 -72.76 35.18
CA ASP A 44 12.96 -71.45 34.55
C ASP A 44 13.40 -71.40 33.07
N ASP A 45 13.93 -72.49 32.52
CA ASP A 45 14.35 -72.53 31.11
C ASP A 45 13.15 -72.81 30.18
N CYS A 46 12.96 -71.90 29.22
CA CYS A 46 11.88 -71.89 28.27
C CYS A 46 12.14 -72.73 27.00
N ASN A 47 13.38 -73.15 26.74
CA ASN A 47 13.75 -74.06 25.65
C ASN A 47 14.98 -74.96 25.96
N ASP A 48 14.73 -76.02 26.73
CA ASP A 48 15.66 -77.12 27.10
C ASP A 48 16.23 -77.96 25.92
N ASN A 49 16.14 -77.48 24.68
CA ASN A 49 16.81 -78.07 23.52
C ASN A 49 17.82 -77.13 22.87
N ASP A 50 17.97 -75.90 23.37
CA ASP A 50 18.84 -74.86 22.83
C ASP A 50 19.52 -74.08 23.96
N GLY A 51 20.75 -74.48 24.31
CA GLY A 51 21.50 -73.87 25.40
C GLY A 51 22.00 -72.44 25.16
N SER A 52 21.46 -71.74 24.15
CA SER A 52 21.55 -70.30 24.00
C SER A 52 20.31 -69.55 24.52
N ILE A 53 19.26 -70.28 24.94
CA ILE A 53 17.99 -69.74 25.42
C ILE A 53 17.80 -70.15 26.88
N PHE A 54 17.97 -69.20 27.81
CA PHE A 54 17.91 -69.45 29.25
C PHE A 54 17.73 -68.15 30.04
N PRO A 55 17.26 -68.21 31.30
CA PRO A 55 17.12 -67.04 32.16
C PRO A 55 18.37 -66.15 32.23
N ASP A 56 18.19 -64.85 31.97
CA ASP A 56 19.25 -63.83 31.90
C ASP A 56 20.21 -63.94 30.69
N ALA A 57 19.87 -64.70 29.64
CA ALA A 57 20.62 -64.65 28.38
C ALA A 57 20.58 -63.24 27.74
N THR A 58 21.48 -62.96 26.79
CA THR A 58 21.42 -61.71 26.01
C THR A 58 20.45 -61.92 24.85
N GLU A 59 19.45 -61.05 24.73
CA GLU A 59 18.55 -61.05 23.58
C GLU A 59 19.30 -60.90 22.27
N MET A 60 18.84 -61.65 21.28
CA MET A 60 19.24 -61.58 19.89
C MET A 60 17.99 -61.34 19.07
N CYS A 61 18.09 -60.55 18.00
CA CYS A 61 16.96 -60.27 17.13
C CYS A 61 16.66 -61.46 16.20
N ASP A 62 16.15 -62.56 16.76
CA ASP A 62 15.88 -63.82 16.08
C ASP A 62 14.41 -64.28 16.20
N GLY A 63 13.56 -63.47 16.85
CA GLY A 63 12.14 -63.74 17.04
C GLY A 63 11.86 -64.79 18.12
N LEU A 64 12.85 -65.08 18.97
CA LEU A 64 12.73 -65.94 20.14
C LEU A 64 12.90 -65.10 21.40
N ASP A 65 12.33 -65.57 22.50
CA ASP A 65 12.60 -65.06 23.84
C ASP A 65 13.87 -65.76 24.31
N ASN A 66 15.05 -65.13 24.15
CA ASN A 66 16.31 -65.80 24.46
C ASN A 66 16.55 -65.85 25.98
N ASN A 67 16.06 -64.88 26.73
CA ASN A 67 16.30 -64.73 28.16
C ASN A 67 15.16 -65.23 29.06
N CYS A 68 14.13 -65.81 28.46
CA CYS A 68 12.95 -66.39 29.10
C CYS A 68 12.16 -65.42 30.00
N ASP A 69 12.08 -64.13 29.63
CA ASP A 69 11.34 -63.10 30.39
C ASP A 69 9.92 -62.82 29.87
N GLU A 70 9.45 -63.62 28.91
CA GLU A 70 8.18 -63.51 28.19
C GLU A 70 8.11 -62.34 27.18
N GLN A 71 9.21 -61.64 26.95
CA GLN A 71 9.37 -60.66 25.87
C GLN A 71 10.22 -61.29 24.75
N ILE A 72 10.08 -60.75 23.54
CA ILE A 72 10.79 -61.25 22.37
C ILE A 72 11.60 -60.09 21.82
N ASP A 73 12.90 -60.31 21.62
CA ASP A 73 13.83 -59.35 21.02
C ASP A 73 13.88 -57.99 21.77
N GLU A 74 13.57 -57.95 23.08
CA GLU A 74 13.53 -56.68 23.80
C GLU A 74 14.93 -56.07 24.00
N GLY A 75 15.02 -54.75 23.83
CA GLY A 75 16.29 -54.03 23.92
C GLY A 75 17.25 -54.26 22.75
N VAL A 76 16.88 -55.08 21.75
CA VAL A 76 17.65 -55.26 20.50
C VAL A 76 16.92 -54.78 19.24
N THR A 77 15.65 -54.39 19.35
CA THR A 77 14.90 -53.72 18.28
C THR A 77 15.34 -52.26 18.09
N SER A 78 15.09 -51.74 16.89
CA SER A 78 15.17 -50.32 16.57
C SER A 78 13.79 -49.78 16.19
N VAL A 79 13.56 -48.51 16.48
CA VAL A 79 12.35 -47.80 16.04
C VAL A 79 12.51 -47.42 14.58
N TYR A 80 11.50 -47.72 13.77
CA TYR A 80 11.38 -47.30 12.38
C TYR A 80 10.05 -46.57 12.17
N PHE A 81 10.05 -45.60 11.26
CA PHE A 81 8.95 -44.68 10.99
C PHE A 81 8.38 -44.97 9.61
N LEU A 82 7.05 -44.90 9.45
CA LEU A 82 6.41 -45.07 8.15
C LEU A 82 6.88 -43.94 7.22
N ASP A 83 7.27 -44.28 6.00
CA ASP A 83 7.64 -43.37 4.91
C ASP A 83 6.62 -43.62 3.79
N GLN A 84 5.52 -42.86 3.83
CA GLN A 84 4.34 -43.13 3.01
C GLN A 84 4.45 -42.48 1.62
N ASP A 85 5.08 -41.32 1.50
CA ASP A 85 5.30 -40.64 0.22
C ASP A 85 6.59 -41.07 -0.51
N GLY A 86 7.55 -41.67 0.20
CA GLY A 86 8.75 -42.26 -0.36
C GLY A 86 9.95 -41.30 -0.48
N ASP A 87 10.00 -40.22 0.28
CA ASP A 87 11.10 -39.24 0.24
C ASP A 87 12.34 -39.63 1.08
N GLY A 88 12.21 -40.65 1.94
CA GLY A 88 13.25 -41.19 2.81
C GLY A 88 13.27 -40.65 4.24
N PHE A 89 12.33 -39.77 4.58
CA PHE A 89 11.95 -39.35 5.92
C PHE A 89 10.61 -40.03 6.26
N GLY A 90 10.31 -40.15 7.54
CA GLY A 90 9.09 -40.84 7.96
C GLY A 90 8.39 -40.11 9.09
N SER A 91 7.10 -40.39 9.22
CA SER A 91 6.24 -39.74 10.21
C SER A 91 6.68 -40.04 11.65
N PRO A 92 6.99 -39.04 12.49
CA PRO A 92 7.29 -39.24 13.91
C PRO A 92 6.13 -39.86 14.69
N ASP A 93 4.91 -39.71 14.19
CA ASP A 93 3.67 -40.17 14.83
C ASP A 93 3.34 -41.64 14.51
N VAL A 94 3.95 -42.20 13.47
CA VAL A 94 3.70 -43.58 13.01
C VAL A 94 4.99 -44.38 13.01
N SER A 95 5.22 -45.12 14.09
CA SER A 95 6.43 -45.93 14.27
C SER A 95 6.16 -47.36 14.73
N ILE A 96 7.14 -48.23 14.46
CA ILE A 96 7.16 -49.64 14.88
C ILE A 96 8.56 -50.02 15.37
N ASP A 97 8.62 -50.95 16.33
CA ASP A 97 9.87 -51.59 16.75
C ASP A 97 10.12 -52.84 15.89
N ALA A 98 11.29 -52.94 15.25
CA ALA A 98 11.68 -54.11 14.48
C ALA A 98 13.20 -54.37 14.49
N CYS A 99 13.60 -55.57 14.07
CA CYS A 99 15.01 -55.98 13.95
C CYS A 99 15.71 -55.43 12.71
N GLU A 100 14.97 -55.36 11.61
CA GLU A 100 15.42 -54.86 10.33
C GLU A 100 14.37 -53.89 9.80
N ILE A 101 14.79 -52.93 8.97
CA ILE A 101 13.92 -51.92 8.36
C ILE A 101 12.79 -52.61 7.56
N PRO A 102 11.52 -52.47 7.96
CA PRO A 102 10.40 -53.04 7.22
C PRO A 102 10.15 -52.31 5.89
N GLU A 103 9.46 -52.97 4.94
CA GLU A 103 9.10 -52.33 3.66
C GLU A 103 8.18 -51.12 3.89
N GLY A 104 8.54 -49.97 3.34
CA GLY A 104 7.83 -48.70 3.53
C GLY A 104 8.15 -47.98 4.84
N TYR A 105 9.23 -48.35 5.54
CA TYR A 105 9.67 -47.66 6.75
C TYR A 105 11.12 -47.17 6.61
N VAL A 106 11.46 -46.12 7.35
CA VAL A 106 12.81 -45.54 7.43
C VAL A 106 13.25 -45.34 8.87
N GLN A 107 14.54 -45.09 9.08
CA GLN A 107 15.08 -44.82 10.42
C GLN A 107 14.87 -43.35 10.85
N ASN A 108 14.69 -42.43 9.90
CA ASN A 108 14.61 -41.01 10.21
C ASN A 108 13.16 -40.55 10.35
N GLY A 109 12.69 -40.39 11.59
CA GLY A 109 11.32 -39.99 11.91
C GLY A 109 11.12 -38.49 12.04
N THR A 110 11.58 -37.70 11.07
CA THR A 110 11.61 -36.22 11.17
C THR A 110 10.73 -35.53 10.13
N ASP A 111 9.89 -36.28 9.43
CA ASP A 111 8.97 -35.76 8.44
C ASP A 111 7.81 -35.00 9.11
N CYS A 112 7.44 -33.84 8.57
CA CYS A 112 6.31 -33.05 9.05
C CYS A 112 5.00 -33.31 8.27
N ASP A 113 5.06 -33.85 7.05
CA ASP A 113 3.90 -34.24 6.23
C ASP A 113 4.20 -35.47 5.35
N ASP A 114 4.08 -36.67 5.95
CA ASP A 114 4.31 -38.00 5.34
C ASP A 114 3.33 -38.36 4.19
N ASP A 115 2.50 -37.41 3.74
CA ASP A 115 1.66 -37.50 2.55
C ASP A 115 2.22 -36.69 1.34
N ASP A 116 3.32 -35.95 1.50
CA ASP A 116 3.92 -35.05 0.51
C ASP A 116 5.46 -35.16 0.41
N ASP A 117 5.95 -35.75 -0.68
CA ASP A 117 7.37 -36.03 -0.95
C ASP A 117 8.28 -34.78 -1.13
N GLN A 118 7.72 -33.60 -0.92
CA GLN A 118 8.40 -32.31 -0.95
C GLN A 118 8.52 -31.66 0.44
N SER A 119 7.93 -32.26 1.48
CA SER A 119 7.81 -31.67 2.81
C SER A 119 8.65 -32.44 3.85
N TYR A 120 9.96 -32.22 3.85
CA TYR A 120 10.92 -32.89 4.71
C TYR A 120 12.04 -31.98 5.20
N PRO A 121 12.75 -32.34 6.29
CA PRO A 121 13.84 -31.55 6.80
C PRO A 121 14.89 -31.13 5.77
N SER A 122 15.08 -29.82 5.64
CA SER A 122 16.00 -29.20 4.66
C SER A 122 15.59 -29.33 3.19
N ALA A 123 14.31 -29.55 2.88
CA ALA A 123 13.77 -29.30 1.55
C ALA A 123 13.95 -27.82 1.14
N GLU A 124 13.77 -27.51 -0.14
CA GLU A 124 13.73 -26.12 -0.59
C GLU A 124 12.30 -25.58 -0.45
N GLU A 125 12.15 -24.48 0.30
CA GLU A 125 10.88 -23.77 0.44
C GLU A 125 10.34 -23.30 -0.93
N VAL A 126 9.04 -23.49 -1.13
CA VAL A 126 8.30 -22.97 -2.28
C VAL A 126 7.09 -22.18 -1.79
N CYS A 127 6.72 -21.13 -2.51
CA CYS A 127 5.56 -20.27 -2.18
C CYS A 127 4.21 -20.99 -2.38
N ASP A 128 3.86 -21.93 -1.52
CA ASP A 128 2.60 -22.65 -1.53
C ASP A 128 1.84 -22.64 -0.20
N GLY A 129 2.42 -22.00 0.83
CA GLY A 129 1.82 -21.88 2.16
C GLY A 129 1.99 -23.13 3.03
N VAL A 130 2.89 -24.03 2.64
CA VAL A 130 3.34 -25.21 3.42
C VAL A 130 4.74 -24.90 3.98
N ASP A 131 5.08 -25.54 5.10
CA ASP A 131 6.45 -25.58 5.63
C ASP A 131 7.12 -26.80 5.01
N ASN A 132 7.83 -26.60 3.89
CA ASN A 132 8.41 -27.70 3.13
C ASN A 132 9.67 -28.25 3.80
N ASP A 133 10.44 -27.42 4.50
CA ASP A 133 11.71 -27.80 5.11
C ASP A 133 11.58 -28.23 6.58
N CYS A 134 10.36 -28.29 7.09
CA CYS A 134 9.95 -28.69 8.42
C CYS A 134 10.66 -27.91 9.55
N ASN A 135 10.81 -26.59 9.39
CA ASN A 135 11.51 -25.73 10.34
C ASN A 135 10.58 -24.88 11.24
N ASP A 136 9.26 -25.08 11.15
CA ASP A 136 8.18 -24.32 11.79
C ASP A 136 7.95 -22.89 11.22
N GLU A 137 8.58 -22.54 10.09
CA GLU A 137 8.41 -21.28 9.36
C GLU A 137 7.90 -21.55 7.94
N ILE A 138 6.70 -21.05 7.63
CA ILE A 138 6.06 -21.24 6.32
C ILE A 138 6.66 -20.26 5.30
N ASP A 139 7.04 -20.77 4.12
CA ASP A 139 7.56 -20.01 2.98
C ASP A 139 8.79 -19.13 3.35
N ASP A 140 9.66 -19.55 4.28
CA ASP A 140 10.85 -18.75 4.65
C ASP A 140 11.94 -18.76 3.56
N GLY A 141 12.65 -17.64 3.42
CA GLY A 141 13.75 -17.52 2.45
C GLY A 141 13.32 -17.53 0.98
N VAL A 142 12.03 -17.62 0.69
CA VAL A 142 11.40 -17.56 -0.62
C VAL A 142 10.50 -16.31 -0.72
N GLY A 143 10.04 -15.98 -1.94
CA GLY A 143 9.17 -14.83 -2.20
C GLY A 143 9.86 -13.67 -2.92
N THR A 144 9.07 -12.67 -3.25
CA THR A 144 9.53 -11.42 -3.88
C THR A 144 9.52 -10.30 -2.84
N MET A 145 10.52 -9.43 -2.92
CA MET A 145 10.56 -8.23 -2.10
C MET A 145 9.59 -7.19 -2.66
N TYR A 146 8.66 -6.77 -1.82
CA TYR A 146 7.72 -5.69 -2.04
C TYR A 146 7.94 -4.58 -0.99
N PHE A 147 7.27 -3.47 -1.20
CA PHE A 147 7.23 -2.30 -0.34
C PHE A 147 5.76 -1.96 -0.11
N THR A 148 5.43 -1.53 1.10
CA THR A 148 4.06 -1.08 1.40
C THR A 148 3.74 0.11 0.51
N ASP A 149 2.57 0.08 -0.13
CA ASP A 149 2.03 1.13 -1.01
C ASP A 149 0.65 1.47 -0.45
N ALA A 150 0.61 2.35 0.56
CA ALA A 150 -0.56 2.56 1.40
C ALA A 150 -1.59 3.51 0.77
N ASP A 151 -1.16 4.42 -0.09
CA ASP A 151 -2.04 5.34 -0.84
C ASP A 151 -2.47 4.83 -2.22
N GLY A 152 -1.78 3.81 -2.77
CA GLY A 152 -2.14 3.12 -3.99
C GLY A 152 -1.67 3.80 -5.28
N ASP A 153 -0.62 4.61 -5.26
CA ASP A 153 -0.06 5.24 -6.45
C ASP A 153 0.87 4.33 -7.27
N GLY A 154 1.25 3.17 -6.71
CA GLY A 154 2.11 2.18 -7.34
C GLY A 154 3.60 2.32 -7.01
N TYR A 155 3.98 3.26 -6.15
CA TYR A 155 5.26 3.35 -5.50
C TYR A 155 5.08 2.95 -4.04
N GLY A 156 6.12 2.35 -3.46
CA GLY A 156 6.05 1.89 -2.09
C GLY A 156 7.19 2.44 -1.24
N ASN A 157 6.94 2.47 0.05
CA ASN A 157 7.82 3.02 1.05
C ASN A 157 9.14 2.23 1.19
N PRO A 158 10.30 2.82 0.90
CA PRO A 158 11.61 2.16 1.00
C PRO A 158 11.95 1.64 2.40
N ASP A 159 11.39 2.23 3.45
CA ASP A 159 11.64 1.87 4.84
C ASP A 159 10.76 0.72 5.35
N LEU A 160 9.76 0.29 4.57
CA LEU A 160 8.82 -0.78 4.91
C LEU A 160 8.87 -1.94 3.90
N PRO A 161 10.01 -2.64 3.75
CA PRO A 161 10.12 -3.80 2.89
C PRO A 161 9.35 -4.99 3.49
N ILE A 162 8.66 -5.74 2.62
CA ILE A 162 7.92 -6.96 2.97
C ILE A 162 8.29 -8.04 1.94
N VAL A 163 8.64 -9.23 2.41
CA VAL A 163 8.78 -10.40 1.53
C VAL A 163 7.42 -11.06 1.43
N SER A 164 6.91 -11.26 0.21
CA SER A 164 5.63 -11.91 -0.04
C SER A 164 5.71 -12.79 -1.29
N CYS A 165 4.94 -13.87 -1.28
CA CYS A 165 4.79 -14.77 -2.40
C CYS A 165 3.92 -14.23 -3.55
N SER A 166 3.17 -13.15 -3.30
CA SER A 166 2.33 -12.52 -4.31
C SER A 166 2.20 -11.01 -4.11
N ALA A 167 2.01 -10.29 -5.22
CA ALA A 167 1.63 -8.89 -5.20
C ALA A 167 0.16 -8.78 -4.75
N THR A 168 -0.06 -8.54 -3.47
CA THR A 168 -1.38 -8.20 -2.93
C THR A 168 -1.66 -6.71 -3.12
N ASP A 169 -2.95 -6.32 -3.11
CA ASP A 169 -3.32 -4.91 -3.10
C ASP A 169 -2.63 -4.21 -1.91
N GLY A 170 -2.03 -3.03 -2.17
CA GLY A 170 -1.25 -2.27 -1.19
C GLY A 170 0.23 -2.63 -1.09
N LEU A 171 0.79 -3.34 -2.09
CA LEU A 171 2.22 -3.62 -2.21
C LEU A 171 2.75 -3.22 -3.59
N SER A 172 3.88 -2.51 -3.61
CA SER A 172 4.62 -2.19 -4.83
C SER A 172 5.97 -2.90 -4.88
N THR A 173 6.46 -3.19 -6.09
CA THR A 173 7.86 -3.62 -6.32
C THR A 173 8.81 -2.43 -6.47
N VAL A 174 8.28 -1.22 -6.52
CA VAL A 174 9.03 0.02 -6.68
C VAL A 174 9.13 0.69 -5.32
N SER A 175 10.34 1.02 -4.87
CA SER A 175 10.64 1.37 -3.48
C SER A 175 11.03 2.84 -3.30
N THR A 176 10.41 3.74 -4.06
CA THR A 176 10.95 5.10 -4.24
C THR A 176 10.00 6.18 -3.77
N ASP A 177 8.93 5.79 -3.07
CA ASP A 177 7.97 6.71 -2.48
C ASP A 177 8.57 7.48 -1.29
N CYS A 178 8.30 8.78 -1.22
CA CYS A 178 8.72 9.65 -0.13
C CYS A 178 7.58 9.97 0.88
N ASP A 179 6.31 9.75 0.51
CA ASP A 179 5.14 9.95 1.37
C ASP A 179 4.02 8.93 1.05
N ASP A 180 4.15 7.74 1.63
CA ASP A 180 3.24 6.57 1.49
C ASP A 180 1.79 6.81 1.96
N ASP A 181 1.49 7.97 2.54
CA ASP A 181 0.14 8.40 2.90
C ASP A 181 -0.49 9.34 1.85
N ASN A 182 0.21 9.69 0.76
CA ASN A 182 -0.19 10.69 -0.22
C ASN A 182 0.13 10.30 -1.68
N ALA A 183 -0.90 9.83 -2.40
CA ALA A 183 -0.79 9.36 -3.78
C ALA A 183 -0.40 10.42 -4.83
N ASP A 184 -0.30 11.70 -4.44
CA ASP A 184 0.22 12.77 -5.28
C ASP A 184 1.73 13.00 -5.07
N SER A 185 2.37 12.27 -4.15
CA SER A 185 3.77 12.42 -3.74
C SER A 185 4.63 11.21 -4.12
N PHE A 186 5.02 11.12 -5.40
CA PHE A 186 5.84 10.02 -5.93
C PHE A 186 6.89 10.48 -6.93
N PRO A 187 7.93 9.66 -7.18
CA PRO A 187 8.98 9.97 -8.14
C PRO A 187 8.49 10.38 -9.52
N GLY A 188 8.79 11.63 -9.87
CA GLY A 188 8.43 12.22 -11.15
C GLY A 188 7.00 12.72 -11.26
N ALA A 189 6.28 12.88 -10.14
CA ALA A 189 5.07 13.70 -10.09
C ALA A 189 5.36 15.16 -10.51
N GLU A 190 4.31 15.93 -10.80
CA GLU A 190 4.45 17.38 -10.99
C GLU A 190 4.34 18.07 -9.62
N GLU A 191 5.25 18.99 -9.32
CA GLU A 191 5.17 19.82 -8.11
C GLU A 191 3.87 20.63 -8.07
N ILE A 192 3.30 20.73 -6.87
CA ILE A 192 2.13 21.53 -6.56
C ILE A 192 2.51 22.46 -5.41
N CYS A 193 2.00 23.70 -5.39
CA CYS A 193 2.30 24.65 -4.31
C CYS A 193 1.62 24.30 -2.97
N ASP A 194 2.07 23.24 -2.31
CA ASP A 194 1.51 22.73 -1.06
C ASP A 194 2.55 22.56 0.06
N GLU A 195 3.78 23.04 -0.16
CA GLU A 195 4.92 22.91 0.76
C GLU A 195 5.42 21.46 0.95
N LEU A 196 5.02 20.54 0.08
CA LEU A 196 5.50 19.16 0.03
C LEU A 196 6.48 18.97 -1.15
N ASP A 197 7.26 17.89 -1.07
CA ASP A 197 8.08 17.39 -2.19
C ASP A 197 7.23 16.35 -2.91
N ASN A 198 6.48 16.76 -3.93
CA ASN A 198 5.55 15.85 -4.60
C ASN A 198 6.30 14.88 -5.52
N ASN A 199 7.44 15.27 -6.05
CA ASN A 199 8.17 14.45 -7.01
C ASN A 199 9.33 13.64 -6.42
N CYS A 200 9.51 13.71 -5.10
CA CYS A 200 10.51 13.02 -4.31
C CYS A 200 11.95 13.28 -4.79
N ASP A 201 12.30 14.54 -5.14
CA ASP A 201 13.64 14.93 -5.57
C ASP A 201 14.49 15.67 -4.52
N ASP A 202 14.01 15.71 -3.26
CA ASP A 202 14.56 16.44 -2.11
C ASP A 202 14.46 17.98 -2.23
N GLN A 203 13.68 18.49 -3.18
CA GLN A 203 13.29 19.89 -3.26
C GLN A 203 11.78 20.01 -3.05
N VAL A 204 11.37 21.19 -2.62
CA VAL A 204 9.96 21.49 -2.32
C VAL A 204 9.56 22.62 -3.23
N ASP A 205 8.44 22.45 -3.94
CA ASP A 205 7.80 23.46 -4.77
C ASP A 205 8.71 24.01 -5.90
N GLU A 206 9.67 23.23 -6.40
CA GLU A 206 10.66 23.72 -7.37
C GLU A 206 10.08 23.91 -8.77
N GLY A 207 10.49 25.01 -9.41
CA GLY A 207 9.95 25.40 -10.71
C GLY A 207 8.52 25.95 -10.67
N MET A 208 7.86 25.94 -9.50
CA MET A 208 6.55 26.52 -9.27
C MET A 208 6.70 27.96 -8.75
N THR A 209 6.69 28.92 -9.68
CA THR A 209 6.69 30.34 -9.34
C THR A 209 5.57 31.08 -10.07
N GLN A 210 4.71 31.72 -9.29
CA GLN A 210 3.76 32.72 -9.75
C GLN A 210 4.23 34.10 -9.34
N THR A 211 3.95 35.10 -10.16
CA THR A 211 4.27 36.50 -9.85
C THR A 211 3.14 37.11 -9.04
N PHE A 212 3.45 37.61 -7.85
CA PHE A 212 2.52 38.36 -7.00
C PHE A 212 2.98 39.82 -6.89
N PHE A 213 2.04 40.74 -6.76
CA PHE A 213 2.24 42.19 -6.75
C PHE A 213 1.93 42.74 -5.35
N LEU A 214 2.73 43.67 -4.85
CA LEU A 214 2.49 44.30 -3.54
C LEU A 214 1.14 45.03 -3.59
N ASP A 215 0.33 44.81 -2.57
CA ASP A 215 -0.97 45.43 -2.32
C ASP A 215 -0.91 46.11 -0.94
N GLU A 216 -0.53 47.39 -0.91
CA GLU A 216 -0.25 48.17 0.30
C GLU A 216 -1.53 48.79 0.91
N ASP A 217 -2.59 48.98 0.13
CA ASP A 217 -3.88 49.50 0.61
C ASP A 217 -4.99 48.45 0.78
N SER A 218 -4.74 47.20 0.37
CA SER A 218 -5.57 46.02 0.55
C SER A 218 -6.90 46.03 -0.21
N ASP A 219 -6.90 46.56 -1.44
CA ASP A 219 -8.07 46.55 -2.31
C ASP A 219 -8.16 45.33 -3.26
N GLY A 220 -7.09 44.52 -3.31
CA GLY A 220 -7.01 43.30 -4.10
C GLY A 220 -6.27 43.44 -5.43
N TYR A 221 -5.78 44.64 -5.78
CA TYR A 221 -4.91 44.88 -6.92
C TYR A 221 -3.56 45.39 -6.44
N GLY A 222 -2.48 44.81 -6.96
CA GLY A 222 -1.13 45.24 -6.63
C GLY A 222 -0.47 46.07 -7.72
N THR A 223 0.57 46.80 -7.33
CA THR A 223 1.36 47.61 -8.24
C THR A 223 2.28 46.78 -9.15
N SER A 224 2.30 47.08 -10.45
CA SER A 224 3.12 46.34 -11.43
C SER A 224 4.64 46.51 -11.27
N GLU A 225 5.07 47.51 -10.49
CA GLU A 225 6.49 47.85 -10.29
C GLU A 225 7.11 47.15 -9.07
N ASN A 226 6.30 46.54 -8.20
CA ASN A 226 6.75 45.85 -7.01
C ASN A 226 6.14 44.45 -6.95
N PHE A 227 6.89 43.47 -7.47
CA PHE A 227 6.45 42.09 -7.55
C PHE A 227 7.49 41.12 -7.00
N VAL A 228 7.01 39.94 -6.62
CA VAL A 228 7.81 38.82 -6.15
C VAL A 228 7.32 37.54 -6.82
N ASP A 229 8.27 36.71 -7.24
CA ASP A 229 7.97 35.36 -7.70
C ASP A 229 7.98 34.43 -6.48
N ALA A 230 6.85 33.76 -6.20
CA ALA A 230 6.67 32.84 -5.08
C ALA A 230 5.71 31.70 -5.47
N CYS A 231 5.63 30.64 -4.68
CA CYS A 231 4.65 29.58 -4.93
C CYS A 231 3.23 30.00 -4.52
N SER A 232 3.13 30.61 -3.34
CA SER A 232 1.89 31.16 -2.78
C SER A 232 2.05 32.65 -2.49
N ALA A 233 0.92 33.38 -2.48
CA ALA A 233 0.89 34.82 -2.27
C ALA A 233 1.51 35.19 -0.91
N PRO A 234 2.64 35.92 -0.87
CA PRO A 234 3.18 36.40 0.38
C PRO A 234 2.22 37.39 1.05
N ILE A 235 2.33 37.56 2.37
CA ILE A 235 1.50 38.52 3.10
C ILE A 235 1.71 39.93 2.51
N GLY A 236 0.61 40.59 2.14
CA GLY A 236 0.61 41.91 1.51
C GLY A 236 0.84 41.89 0.00
N TYR A 237 0.76 40.72 -0.64
CA TYR A 237 0.84 40.59 -2.09
C TYR A 237 -0.40 39.88 -2.65
N VAL A 238 -0.78 40.20 -3.88
CA VAL A 238 -1.94 39.65 -4.61
C VAL A 238 -1.55 39.25 -6.02
N GLU A 239 -2.33 38.38 -6.67
CA GLU A 239 -2.05 37.94 -8.04
C GLU A 239 -2.44 38.99 -9.09
N GLN A 240 -3.45 39.80 -8.78
CA GLN A 240 -3.96 40.81 -9.70
C GLN A 240 -3.03 42.01 -9.71
N SER A 241 -2.59 42.41 -10.90
CA SER A 241 -1.84 43.66 -11.09
C SER A 241 -2.73 44.73 -11.71
N GLY A 242 -2.22 45.96 -11.76
CA GLY A 242 -2.83 47.05 -12.49
C GLY A 242 -3.28 48.21 -11.61
N ASP A 243 -2.98 48.14 -10.32
CA ASP A 243 -3.21 49.27 -9.44
C ASP A 243 -2.25 50.42 -9.79
N CYS A 244 -2.86 51.58 -10.10
CA CYS A 244 -2.19 52.82 -10.43
C CYS A 244 -1.92 53.70 -9.19
N ASN A 245 -2.50 53.40 -8.03
CA ASN A 245 -2.23 54.05 -6.74
C ASN A 245 -2.42 53.10 -5.52
N ASP A 246 -1.37 52.32 -5.25
CA ASP A 246 -1.19 51.35 -4.14
C ASP A 246 -1.23 51.94 -2.71
N PHE A 247 -1.67 53.18 -2.56
CA PHE A 247 -1.88 53.84 -1.27
C PHE A 247 -3.33 54.26 -1.05
N ASP A 248 -4.22 54.03 -2.01
CA ASP A 248 -5.62 54.44 -1.98
C ASP A 248 -6.55 53.38 -2.58
N SER A 249 -7.12 52.55 -1.70
CA SER A 249 -8.06 51.46 -2.02
C SER A 249 -9.34 51.84 -2.79
N GLN A 250 -9.52 53.14 -3.11
CA GLN A 250 -10.59 53.62 -3.99
C GLN A 250 -10.13 53.78 -5.45
N ILE A 251 -8.86 53.49 -5.74
CA ILE A 251 -8.24 53.65 -7.05
C ILE A 251 -7.64 52.30 -7.45
N SER A 252 -8.32 51.58 -8.34
CA SER A 252 -7.89 50.29 -8.87
C SER A 252 -8.72 49.89 -10.10
N PRO A 253 -8.30 48.87 -10.88
CA PRO A 253 -8.99 48.44 -12.10
C PRO A 253 -10.51 48.21 -12.04
N GLU A 254 -11.06 47.92 -10.86
CA GLU A 254 -12.50 47.72 -10.65
C GLU A 254 -13.21 48.89 -9.95
N ALA A 255 -12.47 49.95 -9.61
CA ALA A 255 -13.06 51.14 -9.00
C ALA A 255 -14.01 51.85 -9.96
N THR A 256 -14.98 52.56 -9.39
CA THR A 256 -15.91 53.38 -10.17
C THR A 256 -15.33 54.78 -10.31
N GLU A 257 -15.29 55.28 -11.55
CA GLU A 257 -14.89 56.66 -11.85
C GLU A 257 -15.70 57.70 -11.08
N ILE A 258 -15.00 58.74 -10.64
CA ILE A 258 -15.58 59.96 -10.09
C ILE A 258 -14.90 61.17 -10.73
N CYS A 259 -15.59 62.30 -10.78
CA CYS A 259 -15.13 63.54 -11.40
C CYS A 259 -14.15 64.30 -10.49
N ASP A 260 -13.01 63.70 -10.16
CA ASP A 260 -12.04 64.19 -9.19
C ASP A 260 -10.64 64.48 -9.77
N VAL A 261 -10.51 64.48 -11.10
CA VAL A 261 -9.26 64.63 -11.88
C VAL A 261 -8.22 63.54 -11.64
N GLN A 262 -8.65 62.38 -11.14
CA GLN A 262 -7.86 61.16 -11.06
C GLN A 262 -8.42 60.10 -12.03
N ASP A 263 -7.61 59.10 -12.31
CA ASP A 263 -7.99 57.89 -13.03
C ASP A 263 -8.30 56.87 -11.94
N ASN A 264 -9.58 56.72 -11.55
CA ASN A 264 -9.93 55.87 -10.41
C ASN A 264 -9.88 54.40 -10.80
N ASN A 265 -10.27 54.07 -12.03
CA ASN A 265 -10.38 52.72 -12.55
C ASN A 265 -9.10 52.23 -13.24
N CYS A 266 -8.03 53.03 -13.22
CA CYS A 266 -6.73 52.73 -13.80
C CYS A 266 -6.77 52.30 -15.28
N ASP A 267 -7.74 52.78 -16.08
CA ASP A 267 -7.87 52.45 -17.50
C ASP A 267 -7.00 53.33 -18.42
N GLY A 268 -6.36 54.36 -17.85
CA GLY A 268 -5.51 55.32 -18.53
C GLY A 268 -6.24 56.56 -19.03
N GLN A 269 -7.52 56.72 -18.72
CA GLN A 269 -8.32 57.91 -18.94
C GLN A 269 -8.61 58.59 -17.59
N ILE A 270 -8.96 59.87 -17.63
CA ILE A 270 -9.27 60.65 -16.43
C ILE A 270 -10.68 61.18 -16.59
N ASP A 271 -11.51 60.99 -15.56
CA ASP A 271 -12.87 61.51 -15.47
C ASP A 271 -13.76 61.11 -16.68
N GLU A 272 -13.61 59.88 -17.19
CA GLU A 272 -14.37 59.37 -18.33
C GLU A 272 -15.69 58.68 -17.96
N GLY A 273 -16.49 58.40 -19.00
CA GLY A 273 -17.65 57.51 -18.87
C GLY A 273 -18.74 57.95 -17.89
N GLU A 274 -19.47 56.96 -17.38
CA GLU A 274 -20.58 57.11 -16.42
C GLU A 274 -20.05 57.28 -14.99
N ALA A 275 -19.19 58.29 -14.78
CA ALA A 275 -18.67 58.65 -13.46
C ALA A 275 -19.82 58.79 -12.44
N ALA A 276 -19.63 58.25 -11.24
CA ALA A 276 -20.71 58.11 -10.25
C ALA A 276 -21.31 59.45 -9.81
N ASP A 277 -20.53 60.54 -9.85
CA ASP A 277 -20.94 61.92 -9.60
C ASP A 277 -20.99 62.79 -10.87
N GLY A 278 -20.99 62.15 -12.04
CA GLY A 278 -21.08 62.79 -13.34
C GLY A 278 -22.38 63.57 -13.53
N THR A 279 -22.30 64.63 -14.32
CA THR A 279 -23.47 65.43 -14.69
C THR A 279 -24.26 64.73 -15.78
N VAL A 280 -25.60 64.75 -15.69
CA VAL A 280 -26.48 64.26 -16.75
C VAL A 280 -26.59 65.32 -17.85
N TRP A 281 -26.24 64.93 -19.07
CA TRP A 281 -26.33 65.73 -20.28
C TRP A 281 -27.37 65.13 -21.24
N TYR A 282 -28.07 65.99 -21.98
CA TYR A 282 -29.16 65.63 -22.89
C TYR A 282 -28.72 65.87 -24.34
N LEU A 283 -28.96 64.94 -25.25
CA LEU A 283 -28.57 65.09 -26.66
C LEU A 283 -29.21 66.37 -27.24
N ASP A 284 -28.39 67.20 -27.88
CA ASP A 284 -28.74 68.49 -28.51
C ASP A 284 -28.15 68.49 -29.93
N ASN A 285 -28.91 67.93 -30.86
CA ASN A 285 -28.46 67.62 -32.21
C ASN A 285 -28.70 68.76 -33.21
N ASP A 286 -29.63 69.68 -32.92
CA ASP A 286 -29.82 70.91 -33.70
C ASP A 286 -29.10 72.14 -33.12
N SER A 287 -28.49 72.01 -31.94
CA SER A 287 -27.63 73.01 -31.30
C SER A 287 -28.37 74.29 -30.86
N ASP A 288 -29.63 74.17 -30.47
CA ASP A 288 -30.42 75.27 -29.91
C ASP A 288 -30.20 75.50 -28.40
N GLY A 289 -29.53 74.55 -27.74
CA GLY A 289 -29.20 74.60 -26.32
C GLY A 289 -30.17 73.86 -25.40
N TYR A 290 -31.20 73.19 -25.92
CA TYR A 290 -32.09 72.29 -25.20
C TYR A 290 -31.92 70.88 -25.72
N GLY A 291 -31.76 69.91 -24.84
CA GLY A 291 -31.66 68.51 -25.23
C GLY A 291 -32.91 67.69 -24.93
N VAL A 292 -33.01 66.54 -25.61
CA VAL A 292 -34.13 65.60 -25.46
C VAL A 292 -33.93 64.65 -24.27
N GLU A 293 -34.94 64.50 -23.41
CA GLU A 293 -34.87 63.63 -22.22
C GLU A 293 -34.71 62.13 -22.55
N SER A 294 -35.08 61.70 -23.75
CA SER A 294 -35.01 60.28 -24.15
C SER A 294 -33.59 59.77 -24.37
N THR A 295 -32.63 60.69 -24.53
CA THR A 295 -31.24 60.35 -24.81
C THR A 295 -30.35 61.13 -23.85
N GLN A 296 -29.83 60.42 -22.85
CA GLN A 296 -29.02 60.99 -21.77
C GLN A 296 -27.64 60.36 -21.77
N GLN A 297 -26.64 61.15 -21.38
CA GLN A 297 -25.29 60.68 -21.12
C GLN A 297 -24.80 61.29 -19.80
N ILE A 298 -24.19 60.47 -18.94
CA ILE A 298 -23.50 60.94 -17.75
C ILE A 298 -22.05 61.24 -18.16
N ALA A 299 -21.55 62.42 -17.78
CA ALA A 299 -20.16 62.82 -18.01
C ALA A 299 -19.73 63.96 -17.07
N CYS A 300 -18.44 64.03 -16.75
CA CYS A 300 -17.87 65.09 -15.91
C CYS A 300 -17.83 66.46 -16.60
N GLY A 301 -17.67 66.48 -17.92
CA GLY A 301 -17.73 67.68 -18.76
C GLY A 301 -18.78 67.56 -19.86
N GLN A 302 -19.16 68.69 -20.48
CA GLN A 302 -20.13 68.72 -21.58
C GLN A 302 -19.67 67.85 -22.76
N PRO A 303 -20.37 66.75 -23.08
CA PRO A 303 -20.09 65.97 -24.28
C PRO A 303 -20.42 66.78 -25.53
N GLN A 304 -19.73 66.51 -26.63
CA GLN A 304 -20.02 67.18 -27.89
C GLN A 304 -21.44 66.83 -28.38
N GLY A 305 -22.26 67.85 -28.67
CA GLY A 305 -23.63 67.67 -29.13
C GLY A 305 -24.63 67.34 -28.03
N TYR A 306 -24.33 67.70 -26.77
CA TYR A 306 -25.25 67.58 -25.66
C TYR A 306 -25.39 68.91 -24.91
N SER A 307 -26.54 69.15 -24.28
CA SER A 307 -26.85 70.30 -23.42
C SER A 307 -27.13 69.89 -21.97
N LEU A 308 -26.93 70.83 -21.03
CA LEU A 308 -27.32 70.68 -19.62
C LEU A 308 -28.83 70.90 -19.42
N VAL A 309 -29.45 71.65 -20.34
CA VAL A 309 -30.86 72.04 -20.25
C VAL A 309 -31.69 71.02 -21.02
N PHE A 310 -32.78 70.55 -20.42
CA PHE A 310 -33.69 69.57 -21.01
C PHE A 310 -35.02 70.22 -21.37
N GLY A 311 -35.80 69.54 -22.22
CA GLY A 311 -37.17 69.92 -22.55
C GLY A 311 -37.45 70.10 -24.03
N ASP A 312 -36.48 69.76 -24.89
CA ASP A 312 -36.66 69.78 -26.33
C ASP A 312 -37.63 68.67 -26.78
N CYS A 313 -38.68 69.07 -27.51
CA CYS A 313 -39.69 68.19 -28.06
C CYS A 313 -39.37 67.69 -29.48
N ASN A 314 -38.38 68.28 -30.17
CA ASN A 314 -37.88 67.81 -31.46
C ASN A 314 -36.42 68.24 -31.73
N ASP A 315 -35.49 67.38 -31.28
CA ASP A 315 -34.02 67.40 -31.41
C ASP A 315 -33.43 67.36 -32.83
N ASN A 316 -34.23 67.70 -33.84
CA ASN A 316 -33.78 67.88 -35.21
C ASN A 316 -34.27 69.21 -35.78
N ASN A 317 -34.78 70.12 -34.95
CA ASN A 317 -35.35 71.38 -35.37
C ASN A 317 -35.18 72.47 -34.31
N GLU A 318 -34.14 73.30 -34.48
CA GLU A 318 -33.75 74.45 -33.64
C GLU A 318 -34.85 75.53 -33.43
N GLU A 319 -36.02 75.37 -34.05
CA GLU A 319 -37.17 76.24 -33.90
C GLU A 319 -38.21 75.72 -32.89
N LEU A 320 -38.00 74.56 -32.26
CA LEU A 320 -38.96 73.89 -31.37
C LEU A 320 -38.34 73.55 -30.01
N ALA A 321 -38.29 74.52 -29.10
CA ALA A 321 -37.73 74.35 -27.76
C ALA A 321 -38.42 75.25 -26.71
N PRO A 322 -38.27 74.98 -25.39
CA PRO A 322 -38.94 75.68 -24.28
C PRO A 322 -38.92 77.22 -24.26
N ASP A 323 -37.94 77.85 -24.90
CA ASP A 323 -37.79 79.30 -24.96
C ASP A 323 -38.33 79.94 -26.26
N HIS A 324 -38.96 79.15 -27.14
CA HIS A 324 -39.59 79.64 -28.36
C HIS A 324 -41.01 80.17 -28.12
N ASP A 325 -41.42 81.12 -28.97
CA ASP A 325 -42.81 81.61 -29.01
C ASP A 325 -43.68 80.71 -29.91
N GLU A 326 -44.91 80.42 -29.48
CA GLU A 326 -45.93 79.71 -30.28
C GLU A 326 -46.26 80.43 -31.60
N LEU A 327 -46.15 79.70 -32.72
CA LEU A 327 -46.42 80.21 -34.07
C LEU A 327 -47.86 79.94 -34.51
N CYS A 328 -48.73 80.93 -34.29
CA CYS A 328 -50.15 80.90 -34.66
C CYS A 328 -50.48 80.14 -35.97
N SER A 329 -51.28 79.08 -35.85
CA SER A 329 -51.88 78.24 -36.88
C SER A 329 -50.93 77.30 -37.64
N ASP A 330 -49.78 76.94 -37.08
CA ASP A 330 -48.90 75.92 -37.65
C ASP A 330 -49.24 74.48 -37.18
N GLY A 331 -50.05 74.35 -36.12
CA GLY A 331 -50.50 73.09 -35.53
C GLY A 331 -49.40 72.28 -34.84
N LYS A 332 -48.29 72.92 -34.49
CA LYS A 332 -47.19 72.37 -33.69
C LYS A 332 -47.22 72.96 -32.29
N ASP A 333 -46.46 72.35 -31.40
CA ASP A 333 -46.11 72.85 -30.08
C ASP A 333 -44.70 73.40 -30.23
N ASN A 334 -44.56 74.71 -30.44
CA ASN A 334 -43.26 75.33 -30.74
C ASN A 334 -42.44 75.57 -29.48
N ASN A 335 -43.10 75.76 -28.34
CA ASN A 335 -42.47 76.02 -27.06
C ASN A 335 -42.38 74.78 -26.17
N CYS A 336 -42.74 73.61 -26.67
CA CYS A 336 -42.68 72.34 -25.97
C CYS A 336 -43.39 72.35 -24.59
N ASP A 337 -44.44 73.16 -24.41
CA ASP A 337 -45.19 73.26 -23.16
C ASP A 337 -46.36 72.26 -23.07
N GLY A 338 -46.58 71.49 -24.13
CA GLY A 338 -47.65 70.51 -24.26
C GLY A 338 -48.97 71.08 -24.79
N GLN A 339 -49.00 72.34 -25.22
CA GLN A 339 -50.16 72.96 -25.88
C GLN A 339 -49.87 73.22 -27.35
N ILE A 340 -50.91 73.01 -28.17
CA ILE A 340 -50.91 73.42 -29.58
C ILE A 340 -51.92 74.57 -29.73
N ASP A 341 -51.65 75.47 -30.67
CA ASP A 341 -52.52 76.62 -30.97
C ASP A 341 -53.86 76.33 -31.69
#